data_AF-A0A2J8Q486-F1
#
_entry.id   AF-A0A2J8Q486-F1
#
_cell.length_a   1.000
_cell.length_b   1.000
_cell.length_c   1.000
_cell.angle_alpha   90.00
_cell.angle_beta   90.00
_cell.angle_gamma   90.00
#
_symmetry.space_group_name_H-M   'P 1'
#
loop_
_entity.id
_entity.type
_entity.pdbx_description
1 polymer ?
#
loop_
_entity_poly.entity_id
_entity_poly.type
_entity_poly.pdbx_seq_one_letter_code
_entity_poly.pdbx_strand_id
1 'polypeptide(L)'
;MILNSLSLYYHNKLILAPMVRVGTLPMRLLALDYGADIVYCEELIDLKMIQCKRVVNEVLSTVDFVAPDDRVVFRTCEREQNRVVFQMGTSDAERALAVARLVENDVAGIDVNMG
;
A
#
# COMPACT_ATOMS: atom_id res chain seq x y z
N MET A 1 -15.85 9.66 -23.86
CA MET A 1 -14.97 8.70 -23.18
C MET A 1 -15.22 8.84 -21.69
N ILE A 2 -15.95 7.91 -21.08
CA ILE A 2 -16.10 7.88 -19.62
C ILE A 2 -14.77 7.33 -19.11
N LEU A 3 -13.92 8.18 -18.54
CA LEU A 3 -12.83 7.72 -17.71
C LEU A 3 -13.47 7.09 -16.48
N ASN A 4 -13.63 5.76 -16.50
CA ASN A 4 -13.85 4.99 -15.29
C ASN A 4 -12.57 5.12 -14.45
N SER A 5 -12.46 6.20 -13.67
CA SER A 5 -11.60 6.15 -12.50
C SER A 5 -12.22 5.08 -11.59
N LEU A 6 -11.64 3.88 -11.59
CA LEU A 6 -12.01 2.80 -10.68
C LEU A 6 -11.63 3.24 -9.26
N SER A 7 -12.49 4.07 -8.68
CA SER A 7 -12.43 4.46 -7.27
C SER A 7 -12.72 3.22 -6.42
N LEU A 8 -11.91 3.00 -5.39
CA LEU A 8 -12.04 1.89 -4.47
C LEU A 8 -13.41 1.93 -3.77
N TYR A 9 -14.17 0.83 -3.83
CA TYR A 9 -15.53 0.73 -3.27
C TYR A 9 -15.64 -0.46 -2.31
N TYR A 10 -16.04 -0.19 -1.06
CA TYR A 10 -15.94 -1.15 0.04
C TYR A 10 -17.17 -2.06 0.26
N HIS A 11 -18.33 -1.75 -0.33
CA HIS A 11 -19.54 -2.51 -0.06
C HIS A 11 -19.49 -3.90 -0.71
N ASN A 12 -19.80 -4.94 0.07
CA ASN A 12 -19.84 -6.35 -0.36
C ASN A 12 -18.54 -6.78 -1.07
N LYS A 13 -17.43 -6.75 -0.33
CA LYS A 13 -16.08 -7.07 -0.82
C LYS A 13 -15.42 -8.12 0.08
N LEU A 14 -14.61 -8.98 -0.53
CA LEU A 14 -13.68 -9.87 0.15
C LEU A 14 -12.35 -9.13 0.35
N ILE A 15 -11.97 -8.92 1.61
CA ILE A 15 -10.83 -8.05 1.95
C ILE A 15 -9.77 -8.86 2.71
N LEU A 16 -8.53 -8.85 2.23
CA LEU A 16 -7.38 -9.32 2.99
C LEU A 16 -7.05 -8.27 4.05
N ALA A 17 -7.17 -8.64 5.33
CA ALA A 17 -6.88 -7.77 6.46
C ALA A 17 -5.37 -7.42 6.58
N PRO A 18 -5.03 -6.28 7.20
CA PRO A 18 -3.64 -5.91 7.45
C PRO A 18 -3.00 -6.83 8.50
N MET A 19 -1.83 -7.39 8.18
CA MET A 19 -1.14 -8.34 9.05
C MET A 19 0.37 -8.12 8.96
N VAL A 20 0.99 -7.70 10.06
CA VAL A 20 2.45 -7.48 10.14
C VAL A 20 3.23 -8.74 9.71
N ARG A 21 4.25 -8.58 8.85
CA ARG A 21 5.03 -9.63 8.18
C ARG A 21 4.28 -10.46 7.14
N VAL A 22 3.01 -10.77 7.37
CA VAL A 22 2.20 -11.61 6.47
C VAL A 22 1.78 -10.82 5.22
N GLY A 23 1.34 -9.56 5.39
CA GLY A 23 0.79 -8.69 4.35
C GLY A 23 1.81 -8.07 3.38
N THR A 24 2.94 -8.76 3.12
CA THR A 24 3.92 -8.36 2.10
C THR A 24 3.39 -8.64 0.68
N LEU A 25 4.03 -8.07 -0.35
CA LEU A 25 3.57 -8.16 -1.75
C LEU A 25 3.20 -9.59 -2.20
N PRO A 26 4.01 -10.64 -1.95
CA PRO A 26 3.66 -11.99 -2.40
C PRO A 26 2.32 -12.50 -1.87
N MET A 27 2.01 -12.25 -0.59
CA MET A 27 0.75 -12.68 0.01
C MET A 27 -0.44 -11.91 -0.56
N ARG A 28 -0.29 -10.61 -0.78
CA ARG A 28 -1.34 -9.78 -1.37
C ARG A 28 -1.68 -10.24 -2.78
N LEU A 29 -0.66 -10.49 -3.61
CA LEU A 29 -0.87 -10.99 -4.96
C LEU A 29 -1.53 -12.37 -4.99
N LEU A 30 -1.18 -13.24 -4.04
CA LEU A 30 -1.80 -14.56 -3.89
C LEU A 30 -3.27 -14.45 -3.44
N ALA A 31 -3.58 -13.54 -2.52
CA ALA A 31 -4.98 -13.29 -2.13
C ALA A 31 -5.82 -12.78 -3.32
N LEU A 32 -5.24 -11.92 -4.16
CA LEU A 32 -5.88 -11.49 -5.41
C LEU A 32 -6.10 -12.67 -6.39
N ASP A 33 -5.15 -13.61 -6.48
CA ASP A 33 -5.30 -14.82 -7.29
C ASP A 33 -6.48 -15.69 -6.82
N TYR A 34 -6.77 -15.69 -5.51
CA TYR A 34 -7.88 -16.44 -4.92
C TYR A 34 -9.18 -15.64 -4.76
N GLY A 35 -9.28 -14.46 -5.38
CA GLY A 35 -10.54 -13.71 -5.46
C GLY A 35 -10.76 -12.67 -4.36
N ALA A 36 -9.72 -12.22 -3.65
CA ALA A 36 -9.83 -11.01 -2.85
C ALA A 36 -10.08 -9.78 -3.75
N ASP A 37 -11.03 -8.95 -3.36
CA ASP A 37 -11.33 -7.69 -4.06
C ASP A 37 -10.37 -6.57 -3.65
N ILE A 38 -10.01 -6.53 -2.36
CA ILE A 38 -9.17 -5.49 -1.75
C ILE A 38 -8.11 -6.17 -0.89
N VAL A 39 -6.88 -5.66 -0.92
CA VAL A 39 -5.76 -6.21 -0.15
C VAL A 39 -5.07 -5.12 0.67
N TYR A 40 -5.06 -5.26 1.99
CA TYR A 40 -4.30 -4.37 2.85
C TYR A 40 -2.84 -4.82 2.91
N CYS A 41 -1.91 -3.87 2.94
CA CYS A 41 -0.53 -4.17 3.33
C CYS A 41 -0.41 -4.39 4.84
N GLU A 42 0.77 -4.81 5.29
CA GLU A 42 1.11 -4.74 6.70
C GLU A 42 1.08 -3.31 7.23
N GLU A 43 0.88 -3.15 8.54
CA GLU A 43 1.04 -1.84 9.19
C GLU A 43 2.48 -1.35 9.00
N LEU A 44 2.63 -0.16 8.43
CA LEU A 44 3.91 0.51 8.28
C LEU A 44 3.93 1.81 9.08
N ILE A 45 4.95 1.98 9.91
CA ILE A 45 5.07 3.13 10.81
C ILE A 45 5.44 4.39 10.03
N ASP A 46 4.67 5.46 10.24
CA ASP A 46 4.84 6.75 9.57
C ASP A 46 6.26 7.32 9.70
N LEU A 47 6.87 7.21 10.88
CA LEU A 47 8.24 7.65 11.19
C LEU A 47 9.29 6.94 10.34
N LYS A 48 9.06 5.69 9.92
CA LYS A 48 9.97 4.98 9.00
C LYS A 48 9.64 5.31 7.54
N MET A 49 8.36 5.42 7.20
CA MET A 49 7.90 5.73 5.84
C MET A 49 8.31 7.12 5.37
N ILE A 50 8.30 8.13 6.25
CA ILE A 50 8.70 9.50 5.90
C ILE A 50 10.18 9.62 5.48
N GLN A 51 11.00 8.65 5.86
CA GLN A 51 12.42 8.57 5.47
C GLN A 51 12.62 7.90 4.10
N CYS A 52 11.56 7.30 3.54
CA CYS A 52 11.66 6.50 2.33
C CYS A 52 11.64 7.38 1.07
N LYS A 53 12.26 6.86 0.01
CA LYS A 53 12.19 7.39 -1.35
C LYS A 53 11.41 6.43 -2.24
N ARG A 54 10.54 6.97 -3.08
CA ARG A 54 9.87 6.22 -4.14
C ARG A 54 10.87 5.95 -5.27
N VAL A 55 11.03 4.67 -5.64
CA VAL A 55 11.95 4.20 -6.68
C VAL A 55 11.18 3.29 -7.62
N VAL A 56 11.21 3.60 -8.92
CA VAL A 56 10.70 2.67 -9.94
C VAL A 56 11.78 1.61 -10.19
N ASN A 57 11.42 0.35 -9.98
CA ASN A 57 12.32 -0.79 -10.13
C ASN A 57 11.99 -1.55 -11.42
N GLU A 58 12.68 -1.19 -12.50
CA GLU A 58 12.44 -1.76 -13.84
C GLU A 58 12.74 -3.28 -13.91
N VAL A 59 13.71 -3.76 -13.13
CA VAL A 59 14.11 -5.18 -13.12
C VAL A 59 12.97 -6.07 -12.62
N LEU A 60 12.23 -5.59 -11.62
CA LEU A 60 11.11 -6.33 -11.01
C LEU A 60 9.74 -5.87 -11.51
N SER A 61 9.68 -4.78 -12.28
CA SER A 61 8.42 -4.10 -12.61
C SER A 61 7.61 -3.72 -11.37
N THR A 62 8.29 -3.16 -10.36
CA THR A 62 7.70 -2.73 -9.09
C THR A 62 7.94 -1.25 -8.81
N VAL A 63 7.18 -0.70 -7.86
CA VAL A 63 7.51 0.56 -7.18
C VAL A 63 7.92 0.22 -5.76
N ASP A 64 9.11 0.67 -5.39
CA ASP A 64 9.76 0.40 -4.11
C ASP A 64 9.86 1.68 -3.29
N PHE A 65 9.51 1.61 -2.02
CA PHE A 65 9.71 2.69 -1.04
C PHE A 65 10.90 2.30 -0.17
N VAL A 66 12.05 2.91 -0.47
CA VAL A 66 13.36 2.51 0.04
C VAL A 66 13.81 3.48 1.12
N ALA A 67 14.12 2.97 2.30
CA ALA A 67 14.65 3.74 3.42
C ALA A 67 16.16 4.05 3.24
N PRO A 68 16.76 4.97 4.04
CA PRO A 68 18.16 5.36 3.88
C PRO A 68 19.19 4.25 4.10
N ASP A 69 18.77 3.14 4.71
CA ASP A 69 19.55 1.91 4.92
C ASP A 69 19.41 0.92 3.75
N ASP A 70 18.97 1.40 2.57
CA ASP A 70 18.68 0.63 1.35
C ASP A 70 17.62 -0.47 1.51
N ARG A 71 16.93 -0.51 2.65
CA ARG A 71 15.87 -1.49 2.90
C ARG A 71 14.57 -1.05 2.23
N VAL A 72 13.97 -1.95 1.46
CA VAL A 72 12.62 -1.78 0.92
C VAL A 72 11.60 -1.95 2.05
N VAL A 73 10.87 -0.87 2.36
CA VAL A 73 9.87 -0.83 3.45
C VAL A 73 8.48 -1.17 2.92
N PHE A 74 8.14 -0.65 1.74
CA PHE A 74 6.93 -1.02 1.02
C PHE A 74 7.28 -1.29 -0.44
N ARG A 75 6.66 -2.31 -1.01
CA ARG A 75 6.79 -2.67 -2.42
C ARG A 75 5.40 -2.97 -2.97
N THR A 76 5.09 -2.40 -4.12
CA THR A 76 3.84 -2.57 -4.86
C THR A 76 4.11 -2.77 -6.35
N CYS A 77 3.11 -3.19 -7.12
CA CYS A 77 3.17 -3.29 -8.57
C CYS A 77 1.82 -2.93 -9.21
N GLU A 78 1.84 -2.70 -10.53
CA GLU A 78 0.65 -2.33 -11.31
C GLU A 78 -0.54 -3.28 -11.10
N ARG A 79 -0.26 -4.58 -10.90
CA ARG A 79 -1.28 -5.63 -10.73
C ARG A 79 -2.20 -5.38 -9.52
N GLU A 80 -1.71 -4.77 -8.44
CA GLU A 80 -2.51 -4.47 -7.25
C GLU A 80 -2.87 -2.99 -7.08
N GLN A 81 -2.38 -2.10 -7.96
CA GLN A 81 -2.50 -0.63 -7.80
C GLN A 81 -3.94 -0.16 -7.51
N ASN A 82 -4.94 -0.75 -8.18
CA ASN A 82 -6.35 -0.39 -8.03
C ASN A 82 -7.07 -1.11 -6.86
N ARG A 83 -6.35 -1.90 -6.06
CA ARG A 83 -6.92 -2.78 -5.02
C ARG A 83 -6.15 -2.79 -3.70
N VAL A 84 -4.90 -2.30 -3.70
CA VAL A 84 -4.06 -2.28 -2.49
C VAL A 84 -4.40 -1.08 -1.61
N VAL A 85 -4.59 -1.32 -0.31
CA VAL A 85 -4.78 -0.28 0.70
C VAL A 85 -3.52 -0.19 1.56
N PHE A 86 -2.97 1.02 1.68
CA PHE A 86 -1.81 1.28 2.50
C PHE A 86 -2.25 1.60 3.93
N GLN A 87 -1.94 0.72 4.89
CA GLN A 87 -2.20 0.98 6.30
C GLN A 87 -0.96 1.56 6.98
N MET A 88 -1.13 2.69 7.66
CA MET A 88 -0.09 3.30 8.49
C MET A 88 -0.44 3.28 9.98
N GLY A 89 0.61 3.11 10.79
CA GLY A 89 0.60 3.46 12.21
C GLY A 89 1.08 4.90 12.37
N THR A 90 0.24 5.77 12.92
CA THR A 90 0.54 7.20 13.07
C THR A 90 -0.15 7.80 14.30
N SER A 91 0.45 8.85 14.84
CA SER A 91 -0.08 9.66 15.94
C SER A 91 0.02 11.18 15.67
N ASP A 92 0.30 11.57 14.42
CA ASP A 92 0.52 12.95 14.01
C ASP A 92 -0.11 13.19 12.63
N ALA A 93 -1.04 14.14 12.55
CA ALA A 93 -1.84 14.37 11.34
C ALA A 93 -1.00 14.82 10.14
N GLU A 94 -0.01 15.70 10.35
CA GLU A 94 0.82 16.22 9.26
C GLU A 94 1.76 15.15 8.72
N ARG A 95 2.32 14.33 9.61
CA ARG A 95 3.17 13.19 9.21
C ARG A 95 2.35 12.12 8.49
N ALA A 96 1.13 11.83 8.94
CA ALA A 96 0.22 10.94 8.24
C ALA A 96 -0.07 11.44 6.82
N LEU A 97 -0.38 12.72 6.66
CA LEU A 97 -0.64 13.35 5.36
C LEU A 97 0.59 13.30 4.44
N ALA A 98 1.79 13.55 4.98
CA ALA A 98 3.02 13.48 4.21
C ALA A 98 3.30 12.05 3.69
N VAL A 99 3.06 11.03 4.51
CA VAL A 99 3.19 9.62 4.10
C VAL A 99 2.10 9.22 3.11
N ALA A 100 0.86 9.68 3.30
CA ALA A 100 -0.22 9.44 2.34
C ALA A 100 0.12 9.99 0.96
N ARG A 101 0.56 11.25 0.86
CA ARG A 101 1.01 11.88 -0.40
C ARG A 101 2.19 11.17 -1.05
N LEU A 102 3.07 10.56 -0.25
CA LEU A 102 4.20 9.79 -0.75
C LEU A 102 3.74 8.56 -1.55
N VAL A 103 2.66 7.89 -1.12
CA VAL A 103 2.21 6.61 -1.68
C VAL A 103 0.94 6.69 -2.53
N GLU A 104 0.19 7.81 -2.49
CA GLU A 104 -1.18 7.92 -3.06
C GLU A 104 -1.31 7.58 -4.54
N ASN A 105 -0.23 7.70 -5.32
CA ASN A 105 -0.24 7.40 -6.75
C ASN A 105 0.00 5.90 -7.05
N ASP A 106 0.38 5.12 -6.05
CA ASP A 106 0.77 3.71 -6.19
C ASP A 106 -0.16 2.76 -5.41
N VAL A 107 -1.20 3.29 -4.76
CA VAL A 107 -2.18 2.55 -3.95
C VAL A 107 -3.61 3.05 -4.21
N ALA A 108 -4.61 2.23 -3.87
CA ALA A 108 -6.02 2.54 -4.09
C ALA A 108 -6.71 3.20 -2.88
N GLY A 109 -6.10 3.12 -1.70
CA GLY A 109 -6.64 3.66 -0.47
C GLY A 109 -5.59 3.83 0.61
N ILE A 110 -5.90 4.69 1.58
CA ILE A 110 -5.11 4.95 2.79
C ILE A 110 -5.94 4.55 4.00
N ASP A 111 -5.33 3.83 4.92
CA ASP A 111 -5.92 3.38 6.18
C ASP A 111 -5.04 3.76 7.38
N VAL A 112 -5.67 3.98 8.53
CA VAL A 112 -4.99 4.29 9.80
C VAL A 112 -5.33 3.21 10.81
N ASN A 113 -4.31 2.55 11.35
CA ASN A 113 -4.50 1.63 12.45
C ASN A 113 -4.84 2.41 13.74
N MET A 114 -5.92 2.02 14.42
CA MET A 114 -6.37 2.60 15.70
C MET A 114 -6.28 1.61 16.88
N GLY A 115 -5.46 0.56 16.73
CA GLY A 115 -5.15 -0.41 17.78
C GLY A 115 -4.16 0.07 18.84
#